data_AF-A0A961H9V1-F1
#
_entry.id   AF-A0A961H9V1-F1
#
_cell.length_a   1.000
_cell.length_b   1.000
_cell.length_c   1.000
_cell.angle_alpha   90.00
_cell.angle_beta   90.00
_cell.angle_gamma   90.00
#
_symmetry.space_group_name_H-M   'P 1'
#
loop_
_entity.id
_entity.type
_entity.pdbx_description
1 polymer ?
#
loop_
_entity_poly.entity_id
_entity_poly.type
_entity_poly.pdbx_seq_one_letter_code
_entity_poly.pdbx_strand_id
1 'polypeptide(L)'
;MSDVAADRIEQKWSEYAESVEALAARVGNPDDFPVVPHSSLAGDDAKSHPFEVSHALRHIINASVDQLHGVKVVVRDANYQHLAVSNTLVRAALENTATGLWILGPGTRPERIERALRWHARNYHDFANYLRASDHSAADMLKRNTDSLDQIADVAHRLGIDPKRAKSGFQVTEPIKGGAMYSSLPVFGDWQITSGFAHGRPWAHQGFLRREQVDGGADGHPAYRMTAREDITLYFAVQALHLLGELLRLRDRRAGLPMPPRPDGLPDHEPKARQPRG
;
A
#
# COMPACT_ATOMS: atom_id res chain seq x y z
N MET A 1 7.56 21.15 23.44
CA MET A 1 6.28 20.41 23.51
C MET A 1 5.82 20.45 24.94
N SER A 2 4.52 20.59 25.21
CA SER A 2 4.01 20.39 26.58
C SER A 2 4.06 18.90 26.94
N ASP A 3 4.17 18.58 28.23
CA ASP A 3 4.20 17.19 28.72
C ASP A 3 2.98 16.40 28.23
N VAL A 4 1.80 17.04 28.25
CA VAL A 4 0.54 16.47 27.71
C VAL A 4 0.63 16.09 26.22
N ALA A 5 1.40 16.82 25.42
CA ALA A 5 1.58 16.49 24.01
C ALA A 5 2.55 15.31 23.81
N ALA A 6 3.58 15.20 24.67
CA ALA A 6 4.51 14.08 24.67
C ALA A 6 3.81 12.78 25.09
N ASP A 7 3.01 12.81 26.16
CA ASP A 7 2.26 11.64 26.64
C ASP A 7 1.29 11.10 25.57
N ARG A 8 0.63 11.99 24.83
CA ARG A 8 -0.27 11.60 23.73
C ARG A 8 0.46 10.92 22.57
N ILE A 9 1.66 11.39 22.24
CA ILE A 9 2.49 10.79 21.19
C ILE A 9 2.94 9.40 21.63
N GLU A 10 3.38 9.26 22.88
CA GLU A 10 3.81 7.99 23.44
C GLU A 10 2.67 6.96 23.47
N GLN A 11 1.49 7.37 23.93
CA GLN A 11 0.30 6.52 23.92
C GLN A 11 -0.04 6.05 22.49
N LYS A 12 -0.04 6.95 21.51
CA LYS A 12 -0.42 6.60 20.13
C LYS A 12 0.57 5.67 19.46
N TRP A 13 1.84 5.82 19.78
CA TRP A 13 2.83 4.86 19.34
C TRP A 13 2.67 3.48 19.98
N SER A 14 2.30 3.41 21.26
CA SER A 14 2.02 2.14 21.93
C SER A 14 0.85 1.42 21.25
N GLU A 15 -0.25 2.14 20.99
CA GLU A 15 -1.39 1.62 20.23
C GLU A 15 -1.01 1.16 18.81
N TYR A 16 -0.16 1.94 18.12
CA TYR A 16 0.36 1.57 16.80
C TYR A 16 1.18 0.28 16.87
N ALA A 17 2.11 0.18 17.82
CA ALA A 17 2.98 -0.97 17.98
C ALA A 17 2.20 -2.24 18.28
N GLU A 18 1.25 -2.19 19.22
CA GLU A 18 0.36 -3.31 19.55
C GLU A 18 -0.46 -3.76 18.33
N SER A 19 -1.02 -2.80 17.59
CA SER A 19 -1.84 -3.09 16.40
C SER A 19 -1.02 -3.76 15.30
N VAL A 20 0.18 -3.27 15.03
CA VAL A 20 1.06 -3.81 13.98
C VAL A 20 1.63 -5.16 14.37
N GLU A 21 1.98 -5.38 15.63
CA GLU A 21 2.43 -6.68 16.16
C GLU A 21 1.32 -7.74 16.00
N ALA A 22 0.09 -7.38 16.36
CA ALA A 22 -1.06 -8.26 16.15
C ALA A 22 -1.26 -8.60 14.65
N LEU A 23 -1.13 -7.61 13.76
CA LEU A 23 -1.20 -7.84 12.32
C LEU A 23 -0.05 -8.70 11.80
N ALA A 24 1.17 -8.53 12.31
CA ALA A 24 2.33 -9.34 11.95
C ALA A 24 2.11 -10.82 12.30
N ALA A 25 1.54 -11.10 13.49
CA ALA A 25 1.15 -12.45 13.86
C ALA A 25 0.08 -13.05 12.93
N ARG A 26 -0.93 -12.25 12.56
CA ARG A 26 -1.99 -12.66 11.62
C ARG A 26 -1.45 -13.03 10.24
N VAL A 27 -0.58 -12.20 9.65
CA VAL A 27 -0.04 -12.48 8.31
C VAL A 27 0.93 -13.66 8.31
N GLY A 28 1.54 -13.99 9.45
CA GLY A 28 2.36 -15.19 9.63
C GLY A 28 1.55 -16.49 9.79
N ASN A 29 0.26 -16.40 10.09
CA ASN A 29 -0.61 -17.57 10.21
C ASN A 29 -1.16 -17.99 8.82
N PRO A 30 -0.86 -19.21 8.33
CA PRO A 30 -1.37 -19.69 7.04
C PRO A 30 -2.90 -19.88 7.02
N ASP A 31 -3.52 -20.11 8.17
CA ASP A 31 -4.97 -20.35 8.30
C ASP A 31 -5.77 -19.05 8.55
N ASP A 32 -5.09 -17.92 8.78
CA ASP A 32 -5.75 -16.61 8.84
C ASP A 32 -6.07 -16.12 7.42
N PHE A 33 -6.95 -15.13 7.32
CA PHE A 33 -7.54 -14.63 6.08
C PHE A 33 -8.28 -15.73 5.28
N PRO A 34 -9.23 -16.45 5.90
CA PRO A 34 -10.05 -17.42 5.17
C PRO A 34 -10.93 -16.72 4.14
N VAL A 35 -11.27 -17.42 3.06
CA VAL A 35 -12.28 -17.02 2.07
C VAL A 35 -13.43 -18.01 2.17
N VAL A 36 -14.57 -17.54 2.70
CA VAL A 36 -15.74 -18.40 2.90
C VAL A 36 -16.31 -18.80 1.52
N PRO A 37 -16.66 -20.08 1.31
CA PRO A 37 -17.35 -20.51 0.09
C PRO A 37 -18.59 -19.65 -0.21
N HIS A 38 -18.86 -19.44 -1.50
CA HIS A 38 -19.97 -18.62 -2.00
C HIS A 38 -19.91 -17.12 -1.63
N SER A 39 -18.84 -16.66 -0.99
CA SER A 39 -18.61 -15.23 -0.76
C SER A 39 -18.34 -14.46 -2.06
N SER A 40 -18.38 -13.13 -1.99
CA SER A 40 -18.07 -12.29 -3.15
C SER A 40 -16.67 -12.57 -3.67
N LEU A 41 -15.69 -12.68 -2.76
CA LEU A 41 -14.27 -12.91 -3.06
C LEU A 41 -14.04 -14.33 -3.56
N ALA A 42 -14.70 -15.35 -2.99
CA ALA A 42 -14.63 -16.72 -3.53
C ALA A 42 -15.08 -16.79 -5.00
N GLY A 43 -16.14 -16.06 -5.34
CA GLY A 43 -16.60 -15.95 -6.73
C GLY A 43 -15.64 -15.18 -7.64
N ASP A 44 -14.87 -14.24 -7.09
CA ASP A 44 -13.83 -13.53 -7.83
C ASP A 44 -12.66 -14.48 -8.14
N ASP A 45 -12.20 -15.25 -7.14
CA ASP A 45 -11.12 -16.24 -7.28
C ASP A 45 -11.46 -17.33 -8.30
N ALA A 46 -12.64 -17.93 -8.17
CA ALA A 46 -13.08 -19.00 -9.08
C ALA A 46 -13.15 -18.55 -10.55
N LYS A 47 -13.42 -17.26 -10.81
CA LYS A 47 -13.51 -16.70 -12.16
C LYS A 47 -12.18 -16.21 -12.70
N SER A 48 -11.26 -15.83 -11.82
CA SER A 48 -9.95 -15.28 -12.16
C SER A 48 -8.84 -16.31 -12.22
N HIS A 49 -9.06 -17.54 -11.75
CA HIS A 49 -8.08 -18.64 -11.76
C HIS A 49 -7.31 -18.74 -13.10
N PRO A 50 -5.95 -18.78 -13.07
CA PRO A 50 -5.08 -18.91 -11.88
C PRO A 50 -4.58 -17.59 -11.26
N PHE A 51 -5.30 -16.48 -11.48
CA PHE A 51 -4.93 -15.14 -10.98
C PHE A 51 -5.89 -14.69 -9.86
N GLU A 52 -5.96 -15.47 -8.77
CA GLU A 52 -6.94 -15.26 -7.71
C GLU A 52 -6.81 -13.87 -7.06
N VAL A 53 -7.94 -13.19 -6.90
CA VAL A 53 -8.01 -11.85 -6.29
C VAL A 53 -7.60 -11.92 -4.82
N SER A 54 -7.98 -12.98 -4.10
CA SER A 54 -7.60 -13.19 -2.71
C SER A 54 -6.09 -13.40 -2.53
N HIS A 55 -5.42 -14.06 -3.47
CA HIS A 55 -3.97 -14.25 -3.44
C HIS A 55 -3.21 -12.93 -3.66
N ALA A 56 -3.64 -12.12 -4.64
CA ALA A 56 -3.09 -10.77 -4.84
C ALA A 56 -3.26 -9.92 -3.57
N LEU A 57 -4.43 -9.98 -2.94
CA LEU A 57 -4.73 -9.28 -1.70
C LEU A 57 -3.89 -9.78 -0.51
N ARG A 58 -3.69 -11.09 -0.37
CA ARG A 58 -2.84 -11.63 0.69
C ARG A 58 -1.40 -11.15 0.53
N HIS A 59 -0.86 -11.15 -0.69
CA HIS A 59 0.48 -10.64 -0.96
C HIS A 59 0.60 -9.15 -0.60
N ILE A 60 -0.36 -8.33 -1.05
CA ILE A 60 -0.41 -6.90 -0.75
C ILE A 60 -0.48 -6.63 0.76
N ILE A 61 -1.34 -7.35 1.49
CA ILE A 61 -1.50 -7.19 2.94
C ILE A 61 -0.22 -7.60 3.66
N ASN A 62 0.38 -8.74 3.31
CA ASN A 62 1.65 -9.19 3.90
C ASN A 62 2.74 -8.12 3.71
N ALA A 63 2.88 -7.60 2.48
CA ALA A 63 3.86 -6.55 2.20
C ALA A 63 3.56 -5.27 3.00
N SER A 64 2.30 -4.80 3.06
CA SER A 64 1.95 -3.63 3.87
C SER A 64 2.26 -3.81 5.36
N VAL A 65 1.92 -4.97 5.93
CA VAL A 65 2.18 -5.27 7.35
C VAL A 65 3.68 -5.31 7.63
N ASP A 66 4.48 -5.94 6.77
CA ASP A 66 5.93 -6.02 6.92
C ASP A 66 6.58 -4.62 6.94
N GLN A 67 6.14 -3.72 6.04
CA GLN A 67 6.64 -2.33 6.03
C GLN A 67 6.28 -1.57 7.31
N LEU A 68 5.04 -1.70 7.81
CA LEU A 68 4.62 -1.06 9.06
C LEU A 68 5.33 -1.67 10.28
N HIS A 69 5.53 -2.98 10.28
CA HIS A 69 6.31 -3.66 11.31
C HIS A 69 7.76 -3.16 11.32
N GLY A 70 8.37 -2.95 10.15
CA GLY A 70 9.68 -2.32 10.03
C GLY A 70 9.73 -0.91 10.65
N VAL A 71 8.67 -0.11 10.51
CA VAL A 71 8.58 1.21 11.19
C VAL A 71 8.57 1.03 12.71
N LYS A 72 7.77 0.10 13.24
CA LYS A 72 7.74 -0.24 14.67
C LYS A 72 9.12 -0.67 15.16
N VAL A 73 9.78 -1.59 14.45
CA VAL A 73 11.11 -2.07 14.85
C VAL A 73 12.13 -0.94 14.92
N VAL A 74 12.19 -0.09 13.88
CA VAL A 74 13.18 0.99 13.84
C VAL A 74 12.89 2.09 14.86
N VAL A 75 11.64 2.54 14.95
CA VAL A 75 11.29 3.69 15.78
C VAL A 75 11.09 3.31 17.25
N ARG A 76 10.54 2.13 17.52
CA ARG A 76 10.20 1.69 18.88
C ARG A 76 11.19 0.73 19.48
N ASP A 77 11.44 -0.39 18.83
CA ASP A 77 12.31 -1.42 19.43
C ASP A 77 13.77 -0.94 19.46
N ALA A 78 14.23 -0.30 18.38
CA ALA A 78 15.57 0.27 18.29
C ALA A 78 15.65 1.72 18.82
N ASN A 79 14.51 2.33 19.18
CA ASN A 79 14.43 3.71 19.66
C ASN A 79 15.21 4.72 18.78
N TYR A 80 15.10 4.60 17.45
CA TYR A 80 15.89 5.40 16.52
C TYR A 80 15.06 5.96 15.36
N GLN A 81 15.18 7.27 15.11
CA GLN A 81 14.47 7.93 14.02
C GLN A 81 15.44 8.42 12.95
N HIS A 82 15.53 7.66 11.86
CA HIS A 82 16.21 8.09 10.65
C HIS A 82 15.45 9.25 9.98
N LEU A 83 16.16 10.07 9.20
CA LEU A 83 15.53 11.18 8.46
C LEU A 83 14.48 10.72 7.44
N ALA A 84 14.66 9.53 6.84
CA ALA A 84 13.82 9.08 5.73
C ALA A 84 13.36 7.61 5.81
N VAL A 85 14.00 6.75 6.61
CA VAL A 85 13.74 5.30 6.59
C VAL A 85 12.28 5.00 6.91
N SER A 86 11.76 5.48 8.05
CA SER A 86 10.37 5.23 8.44
C SER A 86 9.39 5.76 7.41
N ASN A 87 9.62 6.96 6.85
CA ASN A 87 8.77 7.51 5.80
C ASN A 87 8.84 6.70 4.49
N THR A 88 9.99 6.10 4.18
CA THR A 88 10.15 5.22 3.01
C THR A 88 9.37 3.91 3.18
N LEU A 89 9.40 3.32 4.37
CA LEU A 89 8.58 2.14 4.69
C LEU A 89 7.09 2.48 4.63
N VAL A 90 6.68 3.63 5.20
CA VAL A 90 5.30 4.09 5.13
C VAL A 90 4.84 4.34 3.70
N ARG A 91 5.69 4.91 2.83
CA ARG A 91 5.39 5.06 1.39
C ARG A 91 4.97 3.73 0.78
N ALA A 92 5.75 2.68 1.02
CA ALA A 92 5.47 1.34 0.50
C ALA A 92 4.18 0.76 1.08
N ALA A 93 3.92 0.94 2.38
CA ALA A 93 2.66 0.52 3.01
C ALA A 93 1.44 1.24 2.42
N LEU A 94 1.52 2.56 2.20
CA LEU A 94 0.45 3.35 1.56
C LEU A 94 0.19 2.87 0.13
N GLU A 95 1.25 2.64 -0.64
CA GLU A 95 1.16 2.20 -2.04
C GLU A 95 0.51 0.83 -2.18
N ASN A 96 0.98 -0.13 -1.40
CA ASN A 96 0.41 -1.48 -1.37
C ASN A 96 -1.05 -1.44 -0.94
N THR A 97 -1.35 -0.75 0.16
CA THR A 97 -2.71 -0.72 0.70
C THR A 97 -3.69 0.01 -0.22
N ALA A 98 -3.29 1.13 -0.82
CA ALA A 98 -4.10 1.82 -1.82
C ALA A 98 -4.33 0.93 -3.06
N THR A 99 -3.34 0.14 -3.46
CA THR A 99 -3.49 -0.87 -4.53
C THR A 99 -4.51 -1.94 -4.16
N GLY A 100 -4.48 -2.46 -2.93
CA GLY A 100 -5.49 -3.40 -2.45
C GLY A 100 -6.91 -2.81 -2.46
N LEU A 101 -7.07 -1.56 -2.02
CA LEU A 101 -8.35 -0.83 -2.07
C LEU A 101 -8.79 -0.55 -3.51
N TRP A 102 -7.85 -0.24 -4.41
CA TRP A 102 -8.14 -0.11 -5.83
C TRP A 102 -8.65 -1.44 -6.39
N ILE A 103 -8.01 -2.57 -6.10
CA ILE A 103 -8.47 -3.88 -6.57
C ILE A 103 -9.86 -4.23 -6.00
N LEU A 104 -10.07 -4.11 -4.69
CA LEU A 104 -11.31 -4.56 -4.04
C LEU A 104 -12.44 -3.55 -3.99
N GLY A 105 -12.16 -2.26 -4.14
CA GLY A 105 -13.14 -1.19 -4.02
C GLY A 105 -14.37 -1.37 -4.92
N PRO A 106 -14.21 -1.68 -6.23
CA PRO A 106 -15.33 -1.77 -7.16
C PRO A 106 -16.48 -2.69 -6.74
N GLY A 107 -17.71 -2.24 -6.95
CA GLY A 107 -18.92 -3.03 -6.67
C GLY A 107 -19.03 -4.28 -7.56
N THR A 108 -18.56 -4.18 -8.81
CA THR A 108 -18.72 -5.26 -9.81
C THR A 108 -17.54 -6.23 -9.81
N ARG A 109 -17.83 -7.51 -10.03
CA ARG A 109 -16.81 -8.57 -10.12
C ARG A 109 -15.85 -8.40 -11.30
N PRO A 110 -16.32 -8.13 -12.54
CA PRO A 110 -15.41 -7.96 -13.67
C PRO A 110 -14.38 -6.85 -13.44
N GLU A 111 -14.76 -5.75 -12.80
CA GLU A 111 -13.84 -4.65 -12.53
C GLU A 111 -12.79 -5.02 -11.46
N ARG A 112 -13.16 -5.75 -10.40
CA ARG A 112 -12.18 -6.24 -9.42
C ARG A 112 -11.20 -7.22 -10.03
N ILE A 113 -11.70 -8.15 -10.87
CA ILE A 113 -10.86 -9.12 -11.58
C ILE A 113 -9.95 -8.40 -12.57
N GLU A 114 -10.44 -7.43 -13.35
CA GLU A 114 -9.60 -6.63 -14.26
C GLU A 114 -8.43 -5.98 -13.49
N ARG A 115 -8.71 -5.33 -12.36
CA ARG A 115 -7.66 -4.65 -11.56
C ARG A 115 -6.65 -5.65 -10.98
N ALA A 116 -7.07 -6.84 -10.55
CA ALA A 116 -6.17 -7.91 -10.13
C ALA A 116 -5.32 -8.44 -11.29
N LEU A 117 -5.90 -8.68 -12.46
CA LEU A 117 -5.18 -9.10 -13.67
C LEU A 117 -4.11 -8.06 -14.07
N ARG A 118 -4.44 -6.77 -13.97
CA ARG A 118 -3.48 -5.68 -14.22
C ARG A 118 -2.35 -5.65 -13.20
N TRP A 119 -2.62 -6.00 -11.95
CA TRP A 119 -1.58 -6.17 -10.93
C TRP A 119 -0.62 -7.32 -11.26
N HIS A 120 -1.14 -8.48 -11.67
CA HIS A 120 -0.30 -9.58 -12.15
C HIS A 120 0.48 -9.20 -13.42
N ALA A 121 -0.16 -8.56 -14.40
CA ALA A 121 0.50 -8.10 -15.61
C ALA A 121 1.65 -7.15 -15.31
N ARG A 122 1.49 -6.23 -14.34
CA ARG A 122 2.55 -5.33 -13.90
C ARG A 122 3.77 -6.10 -13.37
N ASN A 123 3.56 -7.11 -12.52
CA ASN A 123 4.63 -7.98 -12.04
C ASN A 123 5.39 -8.64 -13.19
N TYR A 124 4.69 -9.18 -14.19
CA TYR A 124 5.33 -9.80 -15.35
C TYR A 124 6.11 -8.79 -16.21
N HIS A 125 5.61 -7.56 -16.37
CA HIS A 125 6.36 -6.52 -17.09
C HIS A 125 7.62 -6.10 -16.33
N ASP A 126 7.53 -5.88 -15.03
CA ASP A 126 8.67 -5.49 -14.19
C ASP A 126 9.72 -6.61 -14.16
N PHE A 127 9.31 -7.87 -14.06
CA PHE A 127 10.21 -9.01 -14.14
C PHE A 127 10.89 -9.14 -15.51
N ALA A 128 10.15 -8.97 -16.61
CA ALA A 128 10.74 -8.96 -17.95
C ALA A 128 11.75 -7.81 -18.14
N ASN A 129 11.48 -6.63 -17.56
CA ASN A 129 12.42 -5.51 -17.60
C ASN A 129 13.70 -5.82 -16.83
N TYR A 130 13.58 -6.41 -15.64
CA TYR A 130 14.72 -6.89 -14.86
C TYR A 130 15.55 -7.92 -15.64
N LEU A 131 14.90 -8.92 -16.24
CA LEU A 131 15.57 -9.96 -17.02
C LEU A 131 16.31 -9.40 -18.24
N ARG A 132 15.69 -8.47 -18.98
CA ARG A 132 16.32 -7.82 -20.15
C ARG A 132 17.51 -6.95 -19.78
N ALA A 133 17.50 -6.36 -18.58
CA ALA A 133 18.61 -5.58 -18.05
C ALA A 133 19.72 -6.43 -17.43
N SER A 134 19.45 -7.71 -17.16
CA SER A 134 20.41 -8.64 -16.55
C SER A 134 21.19 -9.39 -17.63
N ASP A 135 22.53 -9.47 -17.50
CA ASP A 135 23.44 -10.08 -18.49
C ASP A 135 23.42 -11.63 -18.47
N HIS A 136 22.26 -12.23 -18.21
CA HIS A 136 22.08 -13.68 -18.11
C HIS A 136 21.22 -14.21 -19.25
N SER A 137 21.47 -15.46 -19.67
CA SER A 137 20.58 -16.18 -20.58
C SER A 137 19.21 -16.37 -19.92
N ALA A 138 18.27 -15.48 -20.27
CA ALA A 138 16.93 -15.41 -19.68
C ALA A 138 15.81 -15.84 -20.65
N ALA A 139 16.15 -16.46 -21.79
CA ALA A 139 15.19 -16.77 -22.86
C ALA A 139 13.98 -17.59 -22.36
N ASP A 140 14.22 -18.65 -21.58
CA ASP A 140 13.15 -19.50 -21.04
C ASP A 140 12.29 -18.78 -20.00
N MET A 141 12.88 -17.87 -19.21
CA MET A 141 12.14 -17.07 -18.23
C MET A 141 11.27 -16.02 -18.94
N LEU A 142 11.82 -15.35 -19.96
CA LEU A 142 11.08 -14.39 -20.78
C LEU A 142 9.93 -15.07 -21.53
N LYS A 143 10.14 -16.30 -22.03
CA LYS A 143 9.07 -17.08 -22.64
C LYS A 143 7.93 -17.37 -21.65
N ARG A 144 8.24 -17.89 -20.46
CA ARG A 144 7.23 -18.14 -19.40
C ARG A 144 6.47 -16.88 -19.01
N ASN A 145 7.15 -15.74 -18.99
CA ASN A 145 6.55 -14.45 -18.69
C ASN A 145 5.55 -14.02 -19.77
N THR A 146 5.89 -14.21 -21.05
CA THR A 146 4.97 -14.00 -22.18
C THR A 146 3.78 -14.95 -22.12
N ASP A 147 4.00 -16.24 -21.88
CA ASP A 147 2.94 -17.24 -21.74
C ASP A 147 1.96 -16.85 -20.60
N SER A 148 2.47 -16.30 -19.49
CA SER A 148 1.64 -15.81 -18.37
C SER A 148 0.79 -14.59 -18.76
N LEU A 149 1.35 -13.66 -19.54
CA LEU A 149 0.62 -12.50 -20.07
C LEU A 149 -0.47 -12.93 -21.07
N ASP A 150 -0.26 -13.99 -21.84
CA ASP A 150 -1.29 -14.54 -22.73
C ASP A 150 -2.41 -15.21 -21.94
N GLN A 151 -2.09 -15.94 -20.87
CA GLN A 151 -3.09 -16.49 -19.96
C GLN A 151 -3.96 -15.40 -19.30
N ILE A 152 -3.38 -14.23 -18.98
CA ILE A 152 -4.15 -13.07 -18.51
C ILE A 152 -5.16 -12.62 -19.56
N ALA A 153 -4.77 -12.55 -20.84
CA ALA A 153 -5.70 -12.20 -21.92
C ALA A 153 -6.84 -13.21 -22.05
N ASP A 154 -6.54 -14.50 -21.93
CA ASP A 154 -7.55 -15.55 -22.01
C ASP A 154 -8.57 -15.43 -20.87
N VAL A 155 -8.11 -15.20 -19.64
CA VAL A 155 -9.00 -14.96 -18.49
C VAL A 155 -9.87 -13.73 -18.72
N ALA A 156 -9.27 -12.62 -19.17
CA ALA A 156 -9.99 -11.39 -19.47
C ALA A 156 -11.09 -11.61 -20.54
N HIS A 157 -10.73 -12.27 -21.65
CA HIS A 157 -11.65 -12.56 -22.75
C HIS A 157 -12.86 -13.39 -22.29
N ARG A 158 -12.63 -14.45 -21.48
CA ARG A 158 -13.71 -15.29 -20.92
C ARG A 158 -14.71 -14.52 -20.07
N LEU A 159 -14.31 -13.38 -19.51
CA LEU A 159 -15.13 -12.54 -18.63
C LEU A 159 -15.66 -11.28 -19.32
N GLY A 160 -15.42 -11.10 -20.61
CA GLY A 160 -15.80 -9.90 -21.35
C GLY A 160 -15.01 -8.64 -20.95
N ILE A 161 -13.83 -8.81 -20.34
CA ILE A 161 -12.89 -7.74 -20.00
C ILE A 161 -11.98 -7.51 -21.22
N ASP A 162 -11.62 -6.26 -21.51
CA ASP A 162 -10.67 -5.95 -22.59
C ASP A 162 -9.30 -6.61 -22.32
N PRO A 163 -8.88 -7.61 -23.12
CA PRO A 163 -7.61 -8.31 -22.90
C PRO A 163 -6.39 -7.40 -23.02
N LYS A 164 -6.44 -6.37 -23.88
CA LYS A 164 -5.33 -5.43 -24.05
C LYS A 164 -5.15 -4.58 -22.79
N ARG A 165 -6.26 -4.13 -22.21
CA ARG A 165 -6.26 -3.38 -20.95
C ARG A 165 -5.80 -4.24 -19.78
N ALA A 166 -6.24 -5.49 -19.69
CA ALA A 166 -5.80 -6.41 -18.64
C ALA A 166 -4.28 -6.66 -18.69
N LYS A 167 -3.73 -6.85 -19.90
CA LYS A 167 -2.29 -7.11 -20.12
C LYS A 167 -1.39 -5.90 -19.96
N SER A 168 -1.89 -4.66 -20.03
CA SER A 168 -1.03 -3.47 -20.00
C SER A 168 -0.51 -3.11 -18.61
N GLY A 169 -1.05 -3.74 -17.56
CA GLY A 169 -0.74 -3.38 -16.18
C GLY A 169 -1.30 -2.01 -15.81
N PHE A 170 -0.57 -1.25 -15.01
CA PHE A 170 -0.96 0.11 -14.60
C PHE A 170 0.25 1.00 -14.36
N GLN A 171 -0.01 2.31 -14.38
CA GLN A 171 0.92 3.32 -13.89
C GLN A 171 0.78 3.42 -12.37
N VAL A 172 1.90 3.58 -11.65
CA VAL A 172 1.91 3.56 -10.17
C VAL A 172 0.88 4.50 -9.54
N THR A 173 0.62 5.66 -10.14
CA THR A 173 -0.32 6.65 -9.59
C THR A 173 -1.80 6.26 -9.72
N GLU A 174 -2.13 5.34 -10.63
CA GLU A 174 -3.50 4.90 -10.87
C GLU A 174 -4.11 4.18 -9.65
N PRO A 175 -3.50 3.13 -9.08
CA PRO A 175 -4.01 2.52 -7.85
C PRO A 175 -3.97 3.46 -6.65
N ILE A 176 -3.00 4.39 -6.55
CA ILE A 176 -2.98 5.35 -5.44
C ILE A 176 -4.21 6.24 -5.48
N LYS A 177 -4.46 6.90 -6.63
CA LYS A 177 -5.62 7.77 -6.79
C LYS A 177 -6.93 6.99 -6.73
N GLY A 178 -6.95 5.81 -7.36
CA GLY A 178 -8.15 4.98 -7.42
C GLY A 178 -8.51 4.35 -6.08
N GLY A 179 -7.52 3.91 -5.31
CA GLY A 179 -7.69 3.40 -3.94
C GLY A 179 -8.10 4.50 -2.96
N ALA A 180 -7.54 5.71 -3.12
CA ALA A 180 -7.91 6.87 -2.33
C ALA A 180 -9.40 7.22 -2.43
N MET A 181 -10.07 6.89 -3.53
CA MET A 181 -11.52 7.11 -3.68
C MET A 181 -12.35 6.34 -2.65
N TYR A 182 -11.82 5.26 -2.07
CA TYR A 182 -12.50 4.43 -1.07
C TYR A 182 -12.12 4.79 0.37
N SER A 183 -11.30 5.83 0.55
CA SER A 183 -10.81 6.30 1.84
C SER A 183 -11.14 7.77 2.07
N SER A 184 -11.35 8.15 3.32
CA SER A 184 -11.43 9.58 3.70
C SER A 184 -10.07 10.17 4.04
N LEU A 185 -9.02 9.33 4.06
CA LEU A 185 -7.66 9.72 4.38
C LEU A 185 -7.02 10.46 3.19
N PRO A 186 -6.04 11.35 3.43
CA PRO A 186 -5.35 12.09 2.36
C PRO A 186 -4.29 11.22 1.64
N VAL A 187 -4.66 10.00 1.25
CA VAL A 187 -3.76 8.93 0.76
C VAL A 187 -2.78 9.42 -0.31
N PHE A 188 -3.27 10.13 -1.34
CA PHE A 188 -2.40 10.60 -2.43
C PHE A 188 -1.39 11.65 -1.95
N GLY A 189 -1.80 12.57 -1.07
CA GLY A 189 -0.90 13.59 -0.52
C GLY A 189 0.16 12.99 0.41
N ASP A 190 -0.26 12.08 1.29
CA ASP A 190 0.66 11.37 2.18
C ASP A 190 1.65 10.51 1.39
N TRP A 191 1.19 9.84 0.33
CA TRP A 191 2.06 9.11 -0.59
C TRP A 191 3.05 10.03 -1.32
N GLN A 192 2.64 11.23 -1.76
CA GLN A 192 3.55 12.18 -2.40
C GLN A 192 4.67 12.64 -1.45
N ILE A 193 4.35 12.92 -0.18
CA ILE A 193 5.33 13.35 0.84
C ILE A 193 6.31 12.23 1.15
N THR A 194 5.80 11.04 1.44
CA THR A 194 6.62 9.86 1.77
C THR A 194 7.45 9.39 0.56
N SER A 195 6.95 9.57 -0.67
CA SER A 195 7.71 9.41 -1.91
C SER A 195 8.83 10.45 -2.06
N GLY A 196 8.58 11.69 -1.66
CA GLY A 196 9.61 12.72 -1.57
C GLY A 196 10.79 12.32 -0.67
N PHE A 197 10.51 11.72 0.50
CA PHE A 197 11.55 11.16 1.37
C PHE A 197 12.30 10.00 0.71
N ALA A 198 11.59 9.03 0.15
CA ALA A 198 12.19 7.84 -0.47
C ALA A 198 13.14 8.18 -1.63
N HIS A 199 12.88 9.27 -2.34
CA HIS A 199 13.69 9.73 -3.47
C HIS A 199 14.63 10.90 -3.14
N GLY A 200 14.83 11.23 -1.84
CA GLY A 200 15.74 12.29 -1.41
C GLY A 200 15.37 13.67 -1.94
N ARG A 201 14.08 13.97 -2.13
CA ARG A 201 13.62 15.24 -2.71
C ARG A 201 13.73 16.36 -1.66
N PRO A 202 14.44 17.47 -1.96
CA PRO A 202 14.69 18.53 -0.98
C PRO A 202 13.43 19.10 -0.32
N TRP A 203 12.33 19.27 -1.06
CA TRP A 203 11.09 19.83 -0.51
C TRP A 203 10.51 18.98 0.63
N ALA A 204 10.62 17.65 0.56
CA ALA A 204 10.12 16.75 1.59
C ALA A 204 11.00 16.84 2.84
N HIS A 205 12.32 16.73 2.66
CA HIS A 205 13.27 16.84 3.76
C HIS A 205 13.23 18.22 4.42
N GLN A 206 13.24 19.29 3.62
CA GLN A 206 13.28 20.65 4.14
C GLN A 206 11.93 21.14 4.69
N GLY A 207 10.82 20.57 4.22
CA GLY A 207 9.47 20.94 4.65
C GLY A 207 8.97 20.15 5.86
N PHE A 208 9.41 18.90 6.03
CA PHE A 208 8.83 17.99 7.02
C PHE A 208 9.81 17.49 8.09
N LEU A 209 11.11 17.75 7.97
CA LEU A 209 12.07 17.54 9.07
C LEU A 209 12.18 18.80 9.94
N ARG A 210 12.68 18.63 11.17
CA ARG A 210 13.11 19.77 11.98
C ARG A 210 14.42 20.29 11.41
N ARG A 211 14.51 21.61 11.25
CA ARG A 211 15.69 22.30 10.72
C ARG A 211 16.19 23.28 11.75
N GLU A 212 17.46 23.17 12.06
CA GLU A 212 18.16 24.10 12.94
C GLU A 212 19.33 24.67 12.14
N GLN A 213 19.38 25.99 11.99
CA GLN A 213 20.55 26.63 11.40
C GLN A 213 21.73 26.45 12.36
N VAL A 214 22.87 26.05 11.83
CA VAL A 214 24.11 25.91 12.60
C VAL A 214 25.09 27.00 12.18
N ASP A 215 25.80 27.55 13.15
CA ASP A 215 26.87 28.52 12.90
C ASP A 215 28.02 27.85 12.14
N GLY A 216 28.57 28.53 11.13
CA GLY A 216 29.78 28.08 10.45
C GLY A 216 29.56 27.27 9.16
N GLY A 217 28.76 27.78 8.23
CA GLY A 217 28.95 27.40 6.83
C GLY A 217 30.32 27.90 6.37
N ALA A 218 31.24 26.99 6.05
CA ALA A 218 32.62 27.30 5.66
C ALA A 218 32.72 28.28 4.47
N ASP A 219 31.64 28.37 3.69
CA ASP A 219 31.59 29.11 2.43
C ASP A 219 30.64 30.33 2.48
N GLY A 220 30.21 30.76 3.67
CA GLY A 220 29.26 31.87 3.84
C GLY A 220 27.79 31.52 3.54
N HIS A 221 27.50 30.27 3.16
CA HIS A 221 26.14 29.76 3.00
C HIS A 221 25.54 29.26 4.33
N PRO A 222 24.23 29.47 4.59
CA PRO A 222 23.58 28.90 5.76
C PRO A 222 23.64 27.35 5.74
N ALA A 223 24.23 26.77 6.79
CA ALA A 223 24.21 25.33 7.02
C ALA A 223 23.06 24.96 7.96
N TYR A 224 22.42 23.81 7.72
CA TYR A 224 21.30 23.33 8.53
C TYR A 224 21.56 21.91 9.04
N ARG A 225 21.38 21.70 10.34
CA ARG A 225 21.18 20.37 10.91
C ARG A 225 19.72 19.97 10.71
N MET A 226 19.50 18.76 10.22
CA MET A 226 18.16 18.17 10.10
C MET A 226 18.00 17.04 11.09
N THR A 227 16.86 16.99 11.77
CA THR A 227 16.47 15.86 12.61
C THR A 227 15.06 15.40 12.27
N ALA A 228 14.80 14.11 12.51
CA ALA A 228 13.45 13.57 12.38
C ALA A 228 12.48 14.29 13.33
N ARG A 229 11.22 14.30 12.92
CA ARG A 229 10.09 14.82 13.69
C ARG A 229 9.23 13.65 14.10
N GLU A 230 9.12 13.43 15.41
CA GLU A 230 8.37 12.30 15.95
C GLU A 230 6.89 12.37 15.60
N ASP A 231 6.29 13.57 15.69
CA ASP A 231 4.89 13.82 15.35
C ASP A 231 4.59 13.49 13.88
N ILE A 232 5.48 13.85 12.97
CA ILE A 232 5.36 13.56 11.54
C ILE A 232 5.57 12.07 11.24
N THR A 233 6.58 11.46 11.88
CA THR A 233 6.88 10.04 11.73
C THR A 233 5.71 9.18 12.18
N LEU A 234 5.13 9.50 13.35
CA LEU A 234 3.96 8.84 13.88
C LEU A 234 2.72 9.08 13.00
N TYR A 235 2.48 10.32 12.58
CA TYR A 235 1.32 10.67 11.76
C TYR A 235 1.23 9.77 10.53
N PHE A 236 2.30 9.69 9.72
CA PHE A 236 2.26 8.90 8.49
C PHE A 236 2.11 7.40 8.77
N ALA A 237 2.79 6.89 9.79
CA ALA A 237 2.67 5.49 10.19
C ALA A 237 1.23 5.12 10.58
N VAL A 238 0.57 5.97 11.37
CA VAL A 238 -0.84 5.80 11.77
C VAL A 238 -1.78 5.92 10.58
N GLN A 239 -1.56 6.87 9.65
CA GLN A 239 -2.40 6.97 8.45
C GLN A 239 -2.33 5.70 7.59
N ALA A 240 -1.13 5.15 7.40
CA ALA A 240 -0.98 3.90 6.65
C ALA A 240 -1.61 2.71 7.37
N LEU A 241 -1.52 2.63 8.70
CA LEU A 241 -2.21 1.61 9.49
C LEU A 241 -3.74 1.74 9.39
N HIS A 242 -4.29 2.96 9.46
CA HIS A 242 -5.72 3.19 9.28
C HIS A 242 -6.20 2.79 7.88
N LEU A 243 -5.44 3.14 6.84
CA LEU A 243 -5.75 2.72 5.47
C LEU A 243 -5.74 1.19 5.36
N LEU A 244 -4.78 0.52 6.03
CA LEU A 244 -4.72 -0.93 6.06
C LEU A 244 -5.93 -1.53 6.77
N GLY A 245 -6.38 -0.91 7.88
CA GLY A 245 -7.62 -1.27 8.53
C GLY A 245 -8.84 -1.19 7.61
N GLU A 246 -8.93 -0.15 6.75
CA GLU A 246 -10.00 -0.04 5.75
C GLU A 246 -9.95 -1.16 4.72
N LEU A 247 -8.75 -1.52 4.24
CA LEU A 247 -8.54 -2.64 3.31
C LEU A 247 -8.93 -3.97 3.94
N LEU A 248 -8.44 -4.26 5.16
CA LEU A 248 -8.74 -5.49 5.90
C LEU A 248 -10.24 -5.66 6.09
N ARG A 249 -10.93 -4.59 6.52
CA ARG A 249 -12.38 -4.59 6.72
C ARG A 249 -13.14 -4.90 5.42
N LEU A 250 -12.74 -4.27 4.31
CA LEU A 250 -13.37 -4.51 2.99
C LEU A 250 -13.10 -5.93 2.51
N ARG A 251 -11.87 -6.42 2.67
CA ARG A 251 -11.46 -7.78 2.33
C ARG A 251 -12.29 -8.79 3.11
N ASP A 252 -12.40 -8.64 4.42
CA ASP A 252 -13.10 -9.59 5.29
C ASP A 252 -14.60 -9.64 4.97
N ARG A 253 -15.23 -8.49 4.71
CA ARG A 253 -16.61 -8.48 4.22
C ARG A 253 -16.76 -9.23 2.91
N ARG A 254 -15.89 -8.99 1.93
CA ARG A 254 -15.95 -9.68 0.62
C ARG A 254 -15.64 -11.17 0.72
N ALA A 255 -14.81 -11.56 1.68
CA ALA A 255 -14.50 -12.94 2.01
C ALA A 255 -15.62 -13.67 2.77
N GLY A 256 -16.74 -12.98 3.08
CA GLY A 256 -17.89 -13.57 3.75
C GLY A 256 -17.76 -13.61 5.28
N LEU A 257 -16.83 -12.87 5.86
CA LEU A 257 -16.67 -12.77 7.30
C LEU A 257 -17.64 -11.72 7.89
N PRO A 258 -18.17 -11.93 9.11
CA PRO A 258 -19.01 -10.95 9.78
C PRO A 258 -18.24 -9.66 10.03
N MET A 259 -18.70 -8.55 9.46
CA MET A 259 -18.10 -7.23 9.67
C MET A 259 -19.18 -6.21 10.03
N PRO A 260 -18.93 -5.33 11.03
CA PRO A 260 -19.85 -4.23 11.31
C PRO A 260 -20.02 -3.34 10.06
N PRO A 261 -21.18 -2.67 9.91
CA PRO A 261 -21.36 -1.62 8.91
C PRO A 261 -20.21 -0.62 8.91
N ARG A 262 -19.97 0.04 7.78
CA ARG A 262 -19.02 1.16 7.76
C ARG A 262 -19.45 2.21 8.79
N PRO A 263 -18.50 2.89 9.45
CA PRO A 263 -18.83 3.99 10.37
C PRO A 263 -19.66 5.10 9.71
N ASP A 264 -19.51 5.30 8.41
CA ASP A 264 -20.26 6.30 7.62
C ASP A 264 -21.61 5.79 7.08
N GLY A 265 -21.98 4.53 7.37
CA GLY A 265 -23.23 3.92 6.92
C GLY A 265 -23.33 3.64 5.41
N LEU A 266 -22.33 4.02 4.62
CA LEU A 266 -22.34 3.81 3.17
C LEU A 266 -22.06 2.34 2.82
N PRO A 267 -22.50 1.87 1.63
CA PRO A 267 -22.06 0.59 1.10
C PRO A 267 -20.53 0.54 0.93
N ASP A 268 -19.96 -0.65 1.08
CA ASP A 268 -18.52 -0.88 1.01
C ASP A 268 -17.88 -0.54 -0.35
N HIS A 269 -18.68 -0.54 -1.41
CA HIS A 269 -18.25 -0.23 -2.77
C HIS A 269 -18.44 1.23 -3.16
N GLU A 270 -19.10 2.03 -2.33
CA GLU A 270 -19.30 3.45 -2.60
C GLU A 270 -18.01 4.23 -2.29
N PRO A 271 -17.51 5.03 -3.25
CA PRO A 271 -16.44 5.98 -2.99
C PRO A 271 -16.78 6.90 -1.81
N LYS A 272 -15.80 7.14 -0.94
CA LYS A 272 -15.91 8.18 0.10
C LYS A 272 -15.78 9.52 -0.60
N ALA A 273 -16.89 10.25 -0.71
CA ALA A 273 -16.89 11.55 -1.38
C ALA A 273 -15.91 12.52 -0.71
N ARG A 274 -14.81 12.81 -1.41
CA ARG A 274 -14.27 14.17 -1.59
C ARG A 274 -13.73 14.30 -3.02
N GLN A 275 -14.49 14.95 -3.90
CA GLN A 275 -13.94 15.53 -5.15
C GLN A 275 -13.40 16.94 -4.90
N PRO A 276 -12.67 17.52 -5.86
CA PRO A 276 -11.22 17.45 -6.01
C PRO A 276 -10.50 18.57 -5.22
N ARG A 277 -9.18 18.55 -5.16
CA ARG A 277 -8.44 19.81 -5.23
C ARG A 277 -7.88 19.90 -6.65
N GLY A 278 -8.24 20.97 -7.35
CA GLY A 278 -7.77 21.28 -8.70
C GLY A 278 -6.26 21.48 -8.78
#